data_AF-A0A2E2AS81-F1
#
_entry.id   AF-A0A2E2AS81-F1
#
_cell.length_a   1.000
_cell.length_b   1.000
_cell.length_c   1.000
_cell.angle_alpha   90.00
_cell.angle_beta   90.00
_cell.angle_gamma   90.00
#
_symmetry.space_group_name_H-M   'P 1'
#
loop_
_entity.id
_entity.type
_entity.pdbx_description
1 polymer ?
#
loop_
_entity_poly.entity_id
_entity_poly.type
_entity_poly.pdbx_seq_one_letter_code
_entity_poly.pdbx_strand_id
1 'polypeptide(L)'
;MKNKSWHLNRREMLRAPGFALALPLLESMLQTKSALGDTTAGQAMPKRLVVSYFSYGAYMPNGANGIQDMEKPHDEWSWWPCKEEGNLTFNKNSAPFEPFKEQVSYL
;
A
#
# COMPACT_ATOMS: atom_id res chain seq x y z
N MET A 1 26.12 -13.44 37.55
CA MET A 1 25.23 -12.36 38.04
C MET A 1 23.79 -12.86 37.94
N LYS A 2 23.02 -12.87 39.04
CA LYS A 2 21.61 -13.28 39.00
C LYS A 2 20.81 -12.24 38.25
N ASN A 3 20.03 -12.66 37.25
CA ASN A 3 19.06 -11.78 36.60
C ASN A 3 18.03 -11.33 37.63
N LYS A 4 17.80 -10.02 37.71
CA LYS A 4 16.80 -9.46 38.62
C LYS A 4 15.41 -9.88 38.12
N SER A 5 14.48 -10.12 39.04
CA SER A 5 13.13 -10.61 38.73
C SER A 5 12.32 -9.69 37.79
N TRP A 6 12.72 -8.42 37.65
CA TRP A 6 12.07 -7.45 36.77
C TRP A 6 12.77 -7.30 35.40
N HIS A 7 13.89 -7.98 35.15
CA HIS A 7 14.54 -7.97 33.85
C HIS A 7 13.86 -8.99 32.92
N LEU A 8 13.08 -8.50 31.96
CA LEU A 8 12.46 -9.32 30.92
C LEU A 8 13.48 -9.68 29.82
N ASN A 9 13.42 -10.92 29.33
CA ASN A 9 14.27 -11.35 28.22
C ASN A 9 13.81 -10.70 26.91
N ARG A 10 14.72 -9.99 26.23
CA ARG A 10 14.43 -9.28 24.96
C ARG A 10 13.86 -10.21 23.88
N ARG A 11 14.30 -11.48 23.84
CA ARG A 11 13.85 -12.47 22.85
C ARG A 11 12.46 -12.99 23.17
N GLU A 12 12.08 -13.05 24.44
CA GLU A 12 10.73 -13.43 24.87
C GLU A 12 9.73 -12.29 24.63
N MET A 13 10.16 -11.04 24.84
CA MET A 13 9.36 -9.86 24.47
C MET A 13 8.95 -9.93 22.99
N LEU A 14 9.89 -10.20 22.08
CA LEU A 14 9.65 -10.22 20.63
C LEU A 14 8.82 -11.40 20.10
N ARG A 15 8.55 -12.45 20.89
CA ARG A 15 7.94 -13.69 20.39
C ARG A 15 6.41 -13.74 20.42
N ALA A 16 5.73 -12.88 21.16
CA ALA A 16 4.26 -12.83 21.15
C ALA A 16 3.67 -11.44 21.49
N PRO A 17 3.73 -10.94 22.75
CA PRO A 17 3.16 -9.64 23.11
C PRO A 17 3.97 -8.47 22.54
N GLY A 18 5.26 -8.66 22.24
CA GLY A 18 6.09 -7.60 21.66
C GLY A 18 5.68 -7.20 20.26
N PHE A 19 5.07 -8.07 19.44
CA PHE A 19 4.49 -7.64 18.16
C PHE A 19 3.19 -6.84 18.40
N ALA A 20 2.34 -7.30 19.32
CA ALA A 20 1.08 -6.63 19.66
C ALA A 20 1.30 -5.27 20.35
N LEU A 21 2.44 -5.06 21.03
CA LEU A 21 2.84 -3.78 21.61
C LEU A 21 3.74 -2.96 20.68
N ALA A 22 4.55 -3.61 19.83
CA ALA A 22 5.37 -2.92 18.85
C ALA A 22 4.53 -2.26 17.77
N LEU A 23 3.40 -2.84 17.36
CA LEU A 23 2.49 -2.22 16.39
C LEU A 23 1.93 -0.89 16.91
N PRO A 24 1.30 -0.79 18.10
CA PRO A 24 0.92 0.48 18.70
C PRO A 24 2.10 1.41 18.97
N LEU A 25 3.29 0.89 19.32
CA LEU A 25 4.49 1.70 19.50
C LEU A 25 4.97 2.31 18.18
N LEU A 26 4.94 1.55 17.09
CA LEU A 26 5.29 2.01 15.75
C LEU A 26 4.24 3.01 15.23
N GLU A 27 2.96 2.77 15.51
CA GLU A 27 1.84 3.68 15.24
C GLU A 27 1.94 4.98 16.08
N SER A 28 2.37 4.91 17.34
CA SER A 28 2.60 6.11 18.16
C SER A 28 3.86 6.89 17.74
N MET A 29 4.85 6.24 17.14
CA MET A 29 5.97 6.92 16.47
C MET A 29 5.57 7.54 15.12
N LEU A 30 4.48 7.08 14.49
CA LEU A 30 3.87 7.77 13.35
C LEU A 30 3.16 9.07 13.80
N GLN A 31 2.65 9.11 15.04
CA GLN A 31 1.94 10.28 15.57
C GLN A 31 2.82 11.41 16.12
N THR A 32 4.14 11.23 16.25
CA THR A 32 5.02 12.34 16.67
C THR A 32 5.31 13.36 15.58
N LYS A 33 4.73 13.22 14.37
CA LYS A 33 4.65 14.31 13.38
C LYS A 33 3.33 15.11 13.46
N SER A 34 2.36 14.72 14.28
CA SER A 34 1.05 15.38 14.34
C SER A 34 0.52 15.69 15.75
N ALA A 35 1.11 15.14 16.82
CA ALA A 35 0.55 15.28 18.17
C ALA A 35 1.13 16.45 19.01
N LEU A 36 2.19 17.11 18.54
CA LEU A 36 2.69 18.36 19.14
C LEU A 36 2.68 19.40 18.04
N GLY A 37 1.82 20.39 18.21
CA GLY A 37 1.48 21.39 17.22
C GLY A 37 2.70 22.05 16.56
N ASP A 38 2.46 22.47 15.33
CA ASP A 38 3.13 23.59 14.70
C ASP A 38 4.67 23.50 14.64
N THR A 39 5.19 22.59 13.82
CA THR A 39 6.48 22.83 13.18
C THR A 39 6.42 22.48 11.69
N THR A 40 6.44 23.55 10.88
CA THR A 40 6.57 23.61 9.42
C THR A 40 5.28 23.56 8.60
N ALA A 41 4.51 24.65 8.69
CA ALA A 41 3.62 25.14 7.63
C ALA A 41 4.38 25.50 6.32
N GLY A 42 5.32 24.67 5.87
CA GLY A 42 6.21 24.97 4.74
C GLY A 42 7.13 23.83 4.28
N GLN A 43 7.24 22.72 5.00
CA GLN A 43 7.91 21.53 4.45
C GLN A 43 6.85 20.61 3.84
N ALA A 44 6.79 20.59 2.51
CA ALA A 44 6.01 19.62 1.77
C ALA A 44 6.34 18.21 2.29
N MET A 45 5.31 17.43 2.64
CA MET A 45 5.51 16.05 3.05
C MET A 45 6.39 15.31 2.03
N PRO A 46 7.31 14.43 2.48
CA PRO A 46 8.12 13.67 1.55
C PRO A 46 7.23 12.85 0.62
N LYS A 47 7.54 12.83 -0.68
CA LYS A 47 6.82 12.02 -1.67
C LYS A 47 6.90 10.55 -1.25
N ARG A 48 5.74 9.90 -1.12
CA ARG A 48 5.63 8.47 -0.80
C ARG A 48 5.43 7.69 -2.10
N LEU A 49 6.23 6.64 -2.31
CA LEU A 49 6.13 5.74 -3.46
C LEU A 49 5.55 4.40 -3.00
N VAL A 50 4.59 3.88 -3.75
CA VAL A 50 4.07 2.52 -3.60
C VAL A 50 4.30 1.79 -4.92
N VAL A 51 4.90 0.60 -4.84
CA VAL A 51 5.09 -0.30 -5.98
C VAL A 51 4.44 -1.63 -5.63
N SER A 52 3.45 -2.03 -6.43
CA SER A 52 2.71 -3.28 -6.24
C SER A 52 3.09 -4.26 -7.33
N TYR A 53 3.51 -5.46 -6.94
CA TYR A 53 3.86 -6.56 -7.85
C TYR A 53 2.95 -7.75 -7.60
N PHE A 54 2.40 -8.31 -8.68
CA PHE A 54 1.51 -9.48 -8.65
C PHE A 54 2.24 -10.68 -9.23
N SER A 55 2.78 -11.55 -8.39
CA SER A 55 3.62 -12.69 -8.81
C SER A 55 2.91 -13.71 -9.70
N TYR A 56 1.59 -13.84 -9.55
CA TYR A 56 0.75 -14.75 -10.31
C TYR A 56 -0.18 -14.01 -11.29
N GLY A 57 0.13 -12.76 -11.60
CA GLY A 57 -0.72 -11.89 -12.40
C GLY A 57 -1.89 -11.30 -11.60
N ALA A 58 -2.53 -10.31 -12.19
CA ALA A 58 -3.74 -9.72 -11.65
C ALA A 58 -4.97 -10.41 -12.24
N TYR A 59 -6.08 -10.40 -11.50
CA TYR A 59 -7.35 -10.95 -11.99
C TYR A 59 -7.83 -10.16 -13.22
N MET A 60 -8.07 -10.88 -14.32
CA MET A 60 -8.63 -10.33 -15.55
C MET A 60 -10.03 -10.92 -15.77
N PRO A 61 -11.09 -10.10 -15.73
CA PRO A 61 -12.43 -10.57 -16.08
C PRO A 61 -12.47 -11.08 -17.53
N ASN A 62 -13.40 -11.99 -17.82
CA ASN A 62 -13.73 -12.48 -19.17
C ASN A 62 -12.72 -13.41 -19.88
N GLY A 63 -11.60 -13.73 -19.21
CA GLY A 63 -10.62 -14.72 -19.62
C GLY A 63 -10.86 -16.12 -19.04
N ALA A 64 -10.55 -17.18 -19.80
CA ALA A 64 -10.69 -18.56 -19.32
C ALA A 64 -9.87 -18.87 -18.06
N ASN A 65 -8.77 -18.14 -17.82
CA ASN A 65 -7.84 -18.34 -16.69
C ASN A 65 -7.41 -17.02 -16.03
N GLY A 66 -8.25 -15.97 -16.09
CA GLY A 66 -7.81 -14.64 -15.66
C GLY A 66 -6.75 -14.02 -16.57
N ILE A 67 -6.76 -14.36 -17.86
CA ILE A 67 -5.95 -13.75 -18.92
C ILE A 67 -6.88 -12.94 -19.83
N GLN A 68 -6.53 -11.71 -20.17
CA GLN A 68 -7.34 -10.85 -21.04
C GLN A 68 -7.67 -11.53 -22.37
N ASP A 69 -8.95 -11.63 -22.68
CA ASP A 69 -9.45 -12.04 -23.99
C ASP A 69 -9.55 -10.80 -24.88
N MET A 70 -8.61 -10.64 -25.82
CA MET A 70 -8.49 -9.45 -26.66
C MET A 70 -9.67 -9.26 -27.63
N GLU A 71 -10.40 -10.34 -27.93
CA GLU A 71 -11.60 -10.31 -28.79
C GLU A 71 -12.79 -9.70 -28.05
N LYS A 72 -12.80 -9.77 -26.71
CA LYS A 72 -13.88 -9.23 -25.90
C LYS A 72 -13.70 -7.73 -25.59
N PRO A 73 -14.79 -7.02 -25.29
CA PRO A 73 -14.72 -5.68 -24.73
C PRO A 73 -13.93 -5.68 -23.42
N HIS A 74 -13.18 -4.60 -23.20
CA HIS A 74 -12.44 -4.42 -21.95
C HIS A 74 -13.41 -4.24 -20.79
N ASP A 75 -13.23 -5.05 -19.75
CA ASP A 75 -14.12 -5.03 -18.60
C ASP A 75 -13.88 -3.80 -17.72
N GLU A 76 -14.96 -3.20 -17.23
CA GLU A 76 -14.89 -2.02 -16.36
C GLU A 76 -14.23 -2.31 -15.01
N TRP A 77 -14.22 -3.57 -14.58
CA TRP A 77 -13.60 -4.05 -13.33
C TRP A 77 -12.25 -4.74 -13.56
N SER A 78 -11.70 -4.63 -14.76
CA SER A 78 -10.34 -5.11 -15.08
C SER A 78 -9.29 -4.46 -14.18
N TRP A 79 -8.24 -5.21 -13.85
CA TRP A 79 -7.03 -4.66 -13.24
C TRP A 79 -6.40 -3.57 -14.11
N TRP A 80 -6.33 -3.81 -15.42
CA TRP A 80 -5.85 -2.82 -16.37
C TRP A 80 -6.90 -1.73 -16.55
N PRO A 81 -6.49 -0.45 -16.54
CA PRO A 81 -7.42 0.67 -16.56
C PRO A 81 -7.97 0.94 -17.99
N CYS A 82 -7.24 0.54 -19.03
CA CYS A 82 -7.60 0.75 -20.44
C CYS A 82 -7.23 -0.46 -21.32
N LYS A 83 -7.92 -0.59 -22.47
CA LYS A 83 -7.68 -1.67 -23.46
C LYS A 83 -6.46 -1.41 -24.34
N GLU A 84 -6.33 -0.17 -24.79
CA GLU A 84 -5.36 0.24 -25.80
C GLU A 84 -4.22 1.02 -25.15
N GLU A 85 -3.06 0.97 -25.80
CA GLU A 85 -1.90 1.78 -25.45
C GLU A 85 -2.17 3.26 -25.74
N GLY A 86 -1.71 4.15 -24.85
CA GLY A 86 -1.85 5.59 -25.02
C GLY A 86 -2.16 6.33 -23.72
N ASN A 87 -3.02 7.33 -23.82
CA ASN A 87 -3.39 8.16 -22.68
C ASN A 87 -4.12 7.31 -21.63
N LEU A 88 -3.61 7.34 -20.40
CA LEU A 88 -4.22 6.64 -19.27
C LEU A 88 -5.67 7.10 -19.07
N THR A 89 -6.62 6.17 -19.23
CA THR A 89 -8.04 6.35 -18.89
C THR A 89 -8.40 5.40 -17.78
N PHE A 90 -9.12 5.86 -16.77
CA PHE A 90 -9.49 5.04 -15.62
C PHE A 90 -10.83 4.33 -15.84
N ASN A 91 -10.90 3.08 -15.40
CA ASN A 91 -12.12 2.27 -15.34
C ASN A 91 -12.70 2.27 -13.91
N LYS A 92 -13.73 1.47 -13.63
CA LYS A 92 -14.37 1.44 -12.29
C LYS A 92 -13.40 1.01 -11.18
N ASN A 93 -12.49 0.09 -11.47
CA ASN A 93 -11.49 -0.37 -10.50
C ASN A 93 -10.44 0.71 -10.16
N SER A 94 -10.13 1.58 -11.12
CA SER A 94 -9.08 2.59 -11.00
C SER A 94 -9.60 4.03 -10.85
N ALA A 95 -10.92 4.22 -10.78
CA ALA A 95 -11.56 5.51 -10.56
C ALA A 95 -11.02 6.32 -9.36
N PRO A 96 -10.66 5.70 -8.21
CA PRO A 96 -10.08 6.45 -7.10
C PRO A 96 -8.74 7.13 -7.41
N PHE A 97 -8.04 6.71 -8.46
CA PHE A 97 -6.76 7.30 -8.88
C PHE A 97 -6.90 8.49 -9.82
N GLU A 98 -8.12 8.87 -10.21
CA GLU A 98 -8.37 9.99 -11.12
C GLU A 98 -7.73 11.31 -10.69
N PRO A 99 -7.79 11.74 -9.41
CA PRO A 99 -7.11 12.95 -8.95
C PRO A 99 -5.58 12.88 -9.02
N PHE A 100 -5.02 11.68 -9.16
CA PHE A 100 -3.60 11.39 -9.17
C PHE A 100 -3.11 10.92 -10.54
N LYS A 101 -3.86 11.22 -11.61
CA LYS A 101 -3.56 10.79 -12.99
C LYS A 101 -2.11 11.02 -13.41
N GLU A 102 -1.54 12.17 -13.04
CA GLU A 102 -0.17 12.55 -13.39
C GLU A 102 0.90 11.89 -12.50
N GLN A 103 0.48 11.19 -11.45
CA GLN A 103 1.35 10.59 -10.44
C GLN A 103 1.29 9.06 -10.42
N VAL A 104 0.39 8.46 -11.22
CA VAL A 104 0.19 7.01 -11.31
C VAL A 104 0.68 6.51 -12.66
N SER A 105 1.33 5.36 -12.66
CA SER A 105 1.75 4.65 -13.87
C SER A 105 1.39 3.18 -13.75
N TYR A 106 0.89 2.61 -14.83
CA TYR A 106 0.66 1.17 -14.98
C TYR A 106 1.78 0.62 -15.88
N LEU A 107 2.40 -0.47 -15.45
CA LEU A 107 3.53 -1.15 -16.12
C LEU A 107 3.18 -2.61 -16.36
#